data_AF-A0A392NHD8-F1
#
_entry.id   AF-A0A392NHD8-F1
#
_cell.length_a   1.000
_cell.length_b   1.000
_cell.length_c   1.000
_cell.angle_alpha   90.00
_cell.angle_beta   90.00
_cell.angle_gamma   90.00
#
_symmetry.space_group_name_H-M   'P 1'
#
loop_
_entity.id
_entity.type
_entity.pdbx_description
1 polymer ?
#
loop_
_entity_poly.entity_id
_entity_poly.type
_entity_poly.pdbx_seq_one_letter_code
_entity_poly.pdbx_strand_id
1 'polypeptide(L)'
;MAVVQDALCVMSNGSIIKQDKEGRKIVSSATDFKKRIGFAMIGLGDNLCMIGGVIGPDRWNWDIKPLSDVDVLTLGSERPTWRQVAPMTRCRGTIVGCTLLRI
;
A
#
# COMPACT_ATOMS: atom_id res chain seq x y z
N MET A 1 5.30 4.02 5.37
CA MET A 1 4.85 3.46 6.67
C MET A 1 3.49 4.05 6.98
N ALA A 2 2.65 3.33 7.73
CA ALA A 2 1.34 3.80 8.15
C ALA A 2 0.97 3.18 9.50
N VAL A 3 0.08 3.82 10.26
CA VAL A 3 -0.45 3.27 11.52
C VAL A 3 -1.88 2.81 11.30
N VAL A 4 -2.20 1.58 11.69
CA VAL A 4 -3.54 0.98 11.60
C VAL A 4 -3.83 0.30 12.94
N GLN A 5 -4.93 0.65 13.60
CA GLN A 5 -5.29 0.13 14.94
C GLN A 5 -4.11 0.16 15.93
N ASP A 6 -3.42 1.30 16.05
CA ASP A 6 -2.23 1.50 16.89
C ASP A 6 -1.01 0.62 16.57
N ALA A 7 -1.07 -0.16 15.48
CA ALA A 7 0.05 -0.96 15.00
C ALA A 7 0.74 -0.29 13.81
N LEU A 8 2.07 -0.33 13.82
CA LEU A 8 2.88 0.25 12.77
C LEU A 8 3.02 -0.73 11.60
N CYS A 9 2.51 -0.35 10.43
CA CYS A 9 2.70 -1.07 9.17
C CYS A 9 3.90 -0.48 8.41
N VAL A 10 4.94 -1.28 8.23
CA VAL A 10 6.17 -0.90 7.53
C VAL A 10 6.32 -1.75 6.28
N MET A 11 6.58 -1.11 5.13
CA MET A 11 7.04 -1.83 3.96
C MET A 11 8.56 -2.00 4.03
N SER A 12 9.05 -3.23 3.92
CA SER A 12 10.47 -3.57 3.88
C SER A 12 10.68 -4.79 3.00
N ASN A 13 11.67 -4.76 2.11
CA ASN A 13 12.07 -5.89 1.25
C ASN A 13 10.90 -6.54 0.48
N GLY A 14 9.95 -5.72 -0.01
CA GLY A 14 8.79 -6.23 -0.72
C GLY A 14 7.75 -6.91 0.17
N SER A 15 7.82 -6.76 1.48
CA SER A 15 6.80 -7.24 2.40
C SER A 15 6.25 -6.08 3.23
N ILE A 16 4.96 -6.13 3.55
CA ILE A 16 4.34 -5.26 4.55
C ILE A 16 4.34 -6.02 5.87
N ILE A 17 4.99 -5.43 6.86
CA ILE A 17 5.15 -5.98 8.20
C ILE A 17 4.34 -5.11 9.16
N LYS A 18 3.36 -5.71 9.83
CA LYS A 18 2.67 -5.12 10.97
C LYS A 18 3.53 -5.33 12.21
N GLN A 19 3.78 -4.25 12.94
CA GLN A 19 4.50 -4.25 14.22
C GLN A 19 3.54 -3.77 15.31
N ASP A 20 3.28 -4.63 16.28
CA ASP A 20 2.43 -4.37 17.44
C ASP A 20 3.11 -4.87 18.73
N LYS A 21 2.36 -4.90 19.83
CA LYS A 21 2.85 -5.37 21.13
C LYS A 21 3.19 -6.87 21.13
N GLU A 22 2.62 -7.64 20.21
CA GLU A 22 2.79 -9.11 20.11
C GLU A 22 4.00 -9.47 19.24
N GLY A 23 4.47 -8.54 18.41
CA GLY A 23 5.73 -8.65 17.68
C GLY A 23 5.64 -8.13 16.25
N ARG A 24 6.31 -8.85 15.33
CA ARG A 24 6.34 -8.52 13.90
C ARG A 24 5.66 -9.62 13.10
N LYS A 25 4.64 -9.27 12.32
CA LYS A 25 3.91 -10.19 11.45
C LYS A 25 3.88 -9.69 10.02
N ILE A 26 4.18 -10.56 9.06
CA ILE A 26 4.00 -10.24 7.63
C ILE A 26 2.50 -10.28 7.32
N VAL A 27 1.97 -9.19 6.79
CA VAL A 27 0.54 -9.06 6.43
C VAL A 27 0.30 -9.06 4.93
N SER A 28 1.32 -8.77 4.13
CA SER A 28 1.25 -8.84 2.67
C SER A 28 2.65 -8.87 2.04
N SER A 29 2.75 -9.39 0.83
CA SER A 29 3.97 -9.48 0.02
C SER A 29 3.84 -8.69 -1.29
N ALA A 30 4.95 -8.46 -1.98
CA ALA A 30 5.04 -7.62 -3.17
C ALA A 30 4.25 -8.15 -4.36
N THR A 31 3.98 -9.45 -4.40
CA THR A 31 3.09 -10.04 -5.41
C THR A 31 1.68 -9.51 -5.27
N ASP A 32 1.22 -9.26 -4.04
CA ASP A 32 -0.15 -8.84 -3.77
C ASP A 32 -0.41 -7.42 -4.25
N PHE A 33 0.62 -6.56 -4.25
CA PHE A 33 0.56 -5.19 -4.76
C PHE A 33 1.31 -4.99 -6.09
N LYS A 34 1.47 -6.05 -6.88
CA LYS A 34 2.00 -6.02 -8.26
C LYS A 34 3.40 -5.41 -8.38
N LYS A 35 4.24 -5.53 -7.34
CA LYS A 35 5.59 -4.94 -7.28
C LYS A 35 5.63 -3.44 -7.59
N ARG A 36 4.52 -2.75 -7.29
CA ARG A 36 4.36 -1.30 -7.45
C ARG A 36 5.45 -0.56 -6.67
N ILE A 37 5.94 0.55 -7.21
CA ILE A 37 6.89 1.45 -6.55
C ILE A 37 6.35 2.88 -6.52
N GLY A 38 6.91 3.74 -5.67
CA GLY A 38 6.54 5.16 -5.60
C GLY A 38 5.08 5.41 -5.16
N PHE A 39 4.46 4.46 -4.48
CA PHE A 39 3.09 4.57 -4.00
C PHE A 39 3.02 5.16 -2.59
N ALA A 40 1.88 5.74 -2.23
CA ALA A 40 1.60 6.12 -0.84
C ALA A 40 0.91 5.00 -0.08
N MET A 41 1.23 4.89 1.22
CA MET A 41 0.60 3.96 2.14
C MET A 41 0.00 4.76 3.30
N ILE A 42 -1.29 4.56 3.57
CA ILE A 42 -2.02 5.24 4.65
C ILE A 42 -2.82 4.23 5.48
N GLY A 43 -3.06 4.55 6.74
CA GLY A 43 -3.99 3.81 7.58
C GLY A 43 -5.32 4.55 7.71
N LEU A 44 -6.43 3.83 7.62
CA LEU A 44 -7.78 4.38 7.77
C LEU A 44 -8.67 3.37 8.51
N GLY A 45 -8.92 3.63 9.79
CA GLY A 45 -9.61 2.68 10.68
C GLY A 45 -8.84 1.34 10.73
N ASP A 46 -9.48 0.28 10.27
CA ASP A 46 -8.93 -1.09 10.24
C ASP A 46 -8.23 -1.43 8.91
N ASN A 47 -8.10 -0.44 8.03
CA ASN A 47 -7.64 -0.63 6.67
C ASN A 47 -6.27 0.01 6.44
N LEU A 48 -5.44 -0.71 5.69
CA LEU A 48 -4.25 -0.17 5.07
C LEU A 48 -4.58 0.15 3.61
N CYS A 49 -4.41 1.39 3.18
CA CYS A 49 -4.66 1.78 1.80
C CYS A 49 -3.34 2.06 1.07
N MET A 50 -3.27 1.61 -0.17
CA MET A 50 -2.19 1.87 -1.11
C MET A 50 -2.71 2.73 -2.26
N ILE A 51 -2.06 3.85 -2.53
CA ILE A 51 -2.54 4.86 -3.47
C ILE A 51 -1.47 5.14 -4.53
N GLY A 52 -1.84 5.10 -5.81
CA GLY A 52 -1.00 5.57 -6.91
C GLY A 52 0.27 4.74 -7.10
N GLY A 53 1.39 5.36 -7.44
CA GLY A 53 2.64 4.69 -7.77
C GLY A 53 2.74 4.30 -9.24
N VAL A 54 3.76 3.49 -9.56
CA VAL A 54 4.05 3.03 -10.91
C VAL A 54 4.36 1.53 -10.92
N ILE A 55 4.11 0.88 -12.06
CA ILE A 55 4.59 -0.47 -12.37
C ILE A 55 5.72 -0.35 -13.40
N GLY A 56 6.81 -1.10 -13.17
CA GLY A 56 7.98 -1.11 -14.05
C GLY A 56 9.02 -0.02 -13.73
N PRO A 57 10.13 0.02 -14.48
CA PRO A 57 10.48 -0.93 -15.54
C PRO A 57 10.83 -2.31 -14.95
N ASP A 58 10.50 -3.38 -15.67
CA ASP A 58 11.00 -4.72 -15.35
C ASP A 58 11.98 -5.20 -16.43
N ARG A 59 12.53 -6.41 -16.26
CA ARG A 59 13.56 -6.94 -17.16
C ARG A 59 13.09 -7.11 -18.62
N TRP A 60 11.78 -7.22 -18.88
CA TRP A 60 11.20 -7.46 -20.20
C TRP A 60 10.40 -6.27 -20.73
N ASN A 61 9.99 -5.35 -19.86
CA ASN A 61 9.22 -4.17 -20.22
C ASN A 61 9.80 -2.92 -19.56
N TRP A 62 10.36 -2.04 -20.38
CA TRP A 62 10.92 -0.77 -19.95
C TRP A 62 9.85 0.32 -19.74
N ASP A 63 8.60 0.06 -20.12
CA ASP A 63 7.51 1.01 -19.92
C ASP A 63 7.18 1.19 -18.44
N ILE A 64 7.13 2.45 -18.02
CA ILE A 64 6.65 2.84 -16.69
C ILE A 64 5.16 3.13 -16.80
N LYS A 65 4.34 2.28 -16.16
CA LYS A 65 2.89 2.47 -16.13
C LYS A 65 2.48 3.24 -14.87
N PRO A 66 2.02 4.51 -14.97
CA PRO A 66 1.50 5.25 -13.84
C PRO A 66 0.13 4.71 -13.42
N LEU A 67 -0.06 4.54 -12.12
CA LEU A 67 -1.30 4.02 -11.54
C LEU A 67 -2.14 5.15 -10.93
N SER A 68 -3.45 5.04 -11.10
CA SER A 68 -4.44 5.81 -10.33
C SER A 68 -5.16 4.94 -9.29
N ASP A 69 -4.87 3.63 -9.31
CA ASP A 69 -5.50 2.61 -8.49
C ASP A 69 -5.29 2.87 -7.00
N VAL A 70 -6.37 2.70 -6.25
CA VAL A 70 -6.38 2.69 -4.79
C VAL A 70 -6.77 1.28 -4.35
N ASP A 71 -5.88 0.62 -3.64
CA ASP A 71 -6.08 -0.72 -3.10
C ASP A 71 -6.19 -0.65 -1.58
N VAL A 72 -7.05 -1.48 -0.99
CA VAL A 72 -7.33 -1.52 0.43
C VAL A 72 -7.13 -2.93 0.96
N LEU A 73 -6.36 -3.04 2.04
CA LEU A 73 -6.14 -4.26 2.81
C LEU A 73 -6.78 -4.12 4.19
N THR A 74 -7.78 -4.93 4.49
CA THR A 74 -8.42 -4.95 5.81
C THR A 74 -7.61 -5.83 6.76
N LEU A 75 -7.03 -5.24 7.81
CA LEU A 75 -6.16 -5.95 8.77
C LEU A 75 -6.92 -6.57 9.95
N GLY A 76 -8.20 -6.20 10.15
CA GLY A 76 -9.06 -6.74 11.20
C GLY A 76 -9.65 -8.13 10.90
N SER A 77 -9.45 -8.68 9.69
CA SER A 77 -9.95 -10.00 9.31
C SER A 77 -8.88 -11.09 9.50
N GLU A 78 -9.28 -12.30 9.86
CA GLU A 78 -8.36 -13.45 9.96
C GLU A 78 -7.55 -13.71 8.68
N ARG A 79 -8.12 -13.38 7.51
CA ARG A 79 -7.48 -13.47 6.20
C ARG A 79 -7.47 -12.10 5.53
N PRO A 80 -6.38 -11.31 5.70
CA PRO A 80 -6.24 -10.03 5.03
C PRO A 80 -6.37 -10.19 3.51
N THR A 81 -7.30 -9.48 2.90
CA THR A 81 -7.53 -9.51 1.45
C THR A 81 -7.42 -8.12 0.87
N TRP A 82 -6.75 -8.03 -0.29
CA TRP A 82 -6.70 -6.80 -1.06
C TRP A 82 -7.96 -6.65 -1.88
N ARG A 83 -8.52 -5.44 -1.86
CA ARG A 83 -9.60 -5.04 -2.77
C ARG A 83 -9.28 -3.69 -3.39
N GLN A 84 -9.60 -3.55 -4.66
CA GLN A 84 -9.53 -2.27 -5.34
C GLN A 84 -10.77 -1.44 -5.01
N VAL A 85 -10.58 -0.15 -4.73
CA VAL A 85 -11.67 0.82 -4.54
C VAL A 85 -11.66 1.86 -5.66
N ALA A 86 -12.52 2.87 -5.58
CA ALA A 86 -12.56 3.94 -6.56
C ALA A 86 -11.17 4.57 -6.77
N PRO A 87 -10.69 4.68 -8.03
CA PRO A 87 -9.37 5.22 -8.32
C PRO A 87 -9.32 6.74 -8.10
N MET A 88 -8.10 7.28 -8.07
CA MET A 88 -7.89 8.73 -8.14
C MET A 88 -8.43 9.29 -9.46
N THR A 89 -9.16 10.40 -9.39
CA THR A 89 -9.84 10.97 -10.57
C THR A 89 -8.97 11.93 -11.38
N ARG A 90 -8.01 12.61 -10.74
CA ARG A 90 -7.20 13.67 -11.37
C ARG A 90 -5.71 13.35 -11.48
N CYS A 91 -5.20 12.49 -10.60
CA CYS A 91 -3.77 12.23 -10.46
C CYS A 91 -3.47 10.76 -10.75
N ARG A 92 -2.26 10.48 -11.24
CA ARG A 92 -1.72 9.13 -11.45
C ARG A 92 -0.20 9.14 -11.32
N GLY A 93 0.38 7.98 -11.02
CA GLY A 93 1.83 7.83 -10.91
C GLY A 93 2.33 8.01 -9.48
N THR A 94 3.64 8.26 -9.37
CA THR A 94 4.34 8.38 -8.09
C THR A 94 3.71 9.41 -7.18
N ILE A 95 3.42 9.02 -5.94
CA ILE A 95 3.01 9.95 -4.90
C ILE A 95 4.26 10.50 -4.24
N VAL A 96 4.42 11.81 -4.29
CA VAL A 96 5.55 12.53 -3.70
C VAL A 96 5.08 13.23 -2.43
N GLY A 97 5.88 13.09 -1.36
CA GLY A 97 5.63 13.73 -0.07
C GLY A 97 4.80 12.91 0.92
N CYS A 98 4.71 13.44 2.14
CA CYS A 98 3.92 12.89 3.22
C CYS A 98 2.93 13.97 3.67
N THR A 99 1.65 13.64 3.74
CA THR A 99 0.64 14.51 4.36
C THR A 99 -0.23 13.70 5.32
N LEU A 100 -0.67 14.35 6.40
CA LEU A 100 -1.69 13.79 7.27
C LEU A 100 -3.04 13.95 6.56
N LEU A 101 -3.74 12.86 6.30
CA LEU A 101 -5.12 12.91 5.87
C LEU A 101 -5.98 13.30 7.08
N ARG A 102 -6.55 14.51 7.05
CA ARG A 102 -7.57 14.96 7.99
C ARG A 102 -8.92 14.78 7.31
N ILE A 103 -9.80 13.99 7.93
CA ILE A 103 -11.19 13.79 7.51
C ILE A 103 -12.07 14.48 8.53
#